data_AF-A0A975LCD0-F1
#
_entry.id   AF-A0A975LCD0-F1
#
_cell.length_a   1.000
_cell.length_b   1.000
_cell.length_c   1.000
_cell.angle_alpha   90.00
_cell.angle_beta   90.00
_cell.angle_gamma   90.00
#
_symmetry.space_group_name_H-M   'P 1'
#
loop_
_entity.id
_entity.type
_entity.pdbx_description
1 polymer ?
#
loop_
_entity_poly.entity_id
_entity_poly.type
_entity_poly.pdbx_seq_one_letter_code
_entity_poly.pdbx_strand_id
1 'polypeptide(L)'
;MGRAHEPPTSPTTISVAGPAFGAAHAGLHQGRFEALHGHTYTCRLDLVGTLDPEGVVTDFVPVRQALAEAIAPLQRRTLMPAHAPAPVRLHHEDGMFVIEDGHRRFALPVQDVVLLPVVNTSTELLGQYLLDQVRPHLDGVERAALVLRESPTAQARVEHHFGGQ
;
A
#
# COMPACT_ATOMS: atom_id res chain seq x y z
N MET A 1 -30.53 34.00 -14.89
CA MET A 1 -30.43 32.60 -14.40
C MET A 1 -29.36 31.93 -15.24
N GLY A 2 -28.20 31.62 -14.63
CA GLY A 2 -27.13 30.88 -15.33
C GLY A 2 -27.58 29.44 -15.58
N ARG A 3 -27.21 28.86 -16.73
CA ARG A 3 -27.45 27.44 -17.00
C ARG A 3 -26.70 26.61 -15.97
N ALA A 4 -27.38 25.65 -15.33
CA ALA A 4 -26.71 24.64 -14.52
C ALA A 4 -25.71 23.88 -15.40
N HIS A 5 -24.53 23.59 -14.86
CA HIS A 5 -23.54 22.77 -15.56
C HIS A 5 -23.95 21.31 -15.35
N GLU A 6 -24.43 20.65 -16.41
CA GLU A 6 -24.69 19.21 -16.36
C GLU A 6 -23.37 18.44 -16.18
N PRO A 7 -23.35 17.37 -15.38
CA PRO A 7 -22.13 16.60 -15.17
C PRO A 7 -21.64 15.98 -16.49
N PRO A 8 -20.33 16.01 -16.78
CA PRO A 8 -19.76 15.35 -17.95
C PRO A 8 -20.10 13.85 -17.97
N THR A 9 -20.33 13.31 -19.17
CA THR A 9 -20.52 11.88 -19.41
C THR A 9 -19.23 11.09 -19.43
N SER A 10 -18.07 11.76 -19.43
CA SER A 10 -16.75 11.12 -19.39
C SER A 10 -16.33 10.79 -17.95
N PRO A 11 -15.63 9.66 -17.72
CA PRO A 11 -15.11 9.31 -16.40
C PRO A 11 -14.22 10.43 -15.84
N THR A 12 -14.45 10.77 -14.57
CA THR A 12 -13.67 11.75 -13.82
C THR A 12 -12.68 11.02 -12.92
N THR A 13 -11.47 11.56 -12.79
CA THR A 13 -10.47 11.06 -11.85
C THR A 13 -10.35 12.01 -10.67
N ILE A 14 -10.43 11.49 -9.45
CA ILE A 14 -10.03 12.19 -8.23
C ILE A 14 -8.77 11.53 -7.64
N SER A 15 -7.91 12.32 -7.02
CA SER A 15 -6.72 11.81 -6.32
C SER A 15 -6.82 12.09 -4.82
N VAL A 16 -6.65 11.07 -4.01
CA VAL A 16 -6.62 11.16 -2.54
C VAL A 16 -5.24 10.74 -2.05
N ALA A 17 -4.59 11.57 -1.24
CA ALA A 17 -3.30 11.24 -0.65
C ALA A 17 -3.45 10.77 0.80
N GLY A 18 -2.69 9.73 1.16
CA GLY A 18 -2.54 9.30 2.55
C GLY A 18 -1.40 10.05 3.25
N PRO A 19 -1.26 9.89 4.58
CA PRO A 19 -0.10 10.39 5.29
C PRO A 19 1.18 9.72 4.77
N ALA A 20 2.26 10.49 4.65
CA ALA A 20 3.59 9.93 4.41
C ALA A 20 4.02 9.10 5.63
N PHE A 21 4.70 7.98 5.40
CA PHE A 21 5.14 7.12 6.50
C PHE A 21 6.58 6.65 6.36
N GLY A 22 7.29 6.63 7.48
CA GLY A 22 8.64 6.09 7.55
C GLY A 22 8.59 4.61 7.95
N ALA A 23 9.24 3.73 7.19
CA ALA A 23 9.35 2.32 7.56
C ALA A 23 10.68 1.74 7.09
N ALA A 24 11.20 0.77 7.84
CA ALA A 24 12.34 -0.03 7.45
C ALA A 24 11.88 -1.30 6.72
N HIS A 25 12.70 -1.84 5.83
CA HIS A 25 12.47 -3.16 5.22
C HIS A 25 13.79 -3.76 4.71
N ALA A 26 13.73 -5.03 4.33
CA ALA A 26 14.73 -5.65 3.48
C ALA A 26 13.97 -6.44 2.40
N GLY A 27 13.99 -5.94 1.17
CA GLY A 27 13.48 -6.63 0.00
C GLY A 27 14.28 -7.89 -0.32
N LEU A 28 13.56 -8.88 -0.84
CA LEU A 28 14.11 -10.17 -1.26
C LEU A 28 14.42 -10.15 -2.76
N HIS A 29 15.64 -10.46 -3.16
CA HIS A 29 16.07 -10.60 -4.55
C HIS A 29 16.82 -11.92 -4.74
N GLN A 30 16.36 -12.78 -5.66
CA GLN A 30 16.95 -14.11 -5.90
C GLN A 30 17.14 -14.94 -4.62
N GLY A 31 16.15 -14.88 -3.72
CA GLY A 31 16.18 -15.60 -2.44
C GLY A 31 17.12 -14.99 -1.40
N ARG A 32 17.63 -13.78 -1.61
CA ARG A 32 18.51 -13.06 -0.67
C ARG A 32 17.96 -11.70 -0.29
N PHE A 33 18.00 -11.38 0.98
CA PHE A 33 17.67 -10.07 1.48
C PHE A 33 18.77 -9.08 1.12
N GLU A 34 18.35 -7.90 0.68
CA GLU A 34 19.22 -6.73 0.65
C GLU A 34 19.61 -6.29 2.08
N ALA A 35 20.45 -5.26 2.17
CA ALA A 35 20.74 -4.67 3.47
C ALA A 35 19.48 -4.02 4.06
N LEU A 36 19.24 -4.23 5.35
CA LEU A 36 18.16 -3.54 6.07
C LEU A 36 18.37 -2.03 5.94
N HIS A 37 17.36 -1.35 5.47
CA HIS A 37 17.34 0.10 5.29
C HIS A 37 15.89 0.59 5.45
N GLY A 38 15.61 1.85 5.10
CA GLY A 38 14.24 2.37 5.17
C GLY A 38 13.98 3.53 4.24
N HIS A 39 12.70 3.84 4.11
CA HIS A 39 12.17 4.86 3.22
C HIS A 39 11.15 5.74 3.94
N THR A 40 10.98 6.95 3.42
CA THR A 40 9.77 7.74 3.67
C THR A 40 8.83 7.54 2.49
N TYR A 41 7.89 6.62 2.66
CA TYR A 41 6.91 6.29 1.65
C TYR A 41 5.85 7.39 1.54
N THR A 42 5.42 7.66 0.31
CA THR A 42 4.21 8.46 0.04
C THR A 42 3.22 7.63 -0.74
N CYS A 43 1.94 7.77 -0.41
CA CYS A 43 0.86 6.97 -0.98
C CYS A 43 -0.24 7.89 -1.53
N ARG A 44 -0.63 7.64 -2.79
CA ARG A 44 -1.73 8.35 -3.46
C ARG A 44 -2.64 7.34 -4.13
N LEU A 45 -3.94 7.52 -3.98
CA LEU A 45 -4.98 6.74 -4.62
C LEU A 45 -5.65 7.58 -5.70
N ASP A 46 -5.61 7.13 -6.94
CA ASP A 46 -6.34 7.70 -8.06
C ASP A 46 -7.63 6.88 -8.26
N LEU A 47 -8.79 7.52 -8.14
CA LEU A 47 -10.10 6.90 -8.26
C LEU A 47 -10.79 7.44 -9.49
N VAL A 48 -11.24 6.54 -10.36
CA VAL A 48 -11.95 6.85 -11.60
C VAL A 48 -13.38 6.36 -11.48
N GLY A 49 -14.32 7.23 -11.82
CA GLY A 49 -15.74 6.90 -11.92
C GLY A 49 -16.54 8.00 -12.60
N THR A 50 -17.81 7.72 -12.82
CA THR A 50 -18.78 8.70 -13.33
C THR A 50 -19.28 9.59 -12.19
N LEU A 51 -19.63 10.84 -12.49
CA LEU A 51 -20.24 11.72 -11.50
C LEU A 51 -21.68 11.28 -11.20
N ASP A 52 -22.03 11.22 -9.93
CA ASP A 52 -23.39 11.00 -9.45
C ASP A 52 -24.28 12.24 -9.66
N PRO A 53 -25.59 12.20 -9.34
CA PRO A 53 -26.49 13.35 -9.45
C PRO A 53 -26.03 14.59 -8.66
N GLU A 54 -25.24 14.39 -7.61
CA GLU A 54 -24.62 15.41 -6.77
C GLU A 54 -23.33 15.98 -7.39
N GLY A 55 -22.85 15.39 -8.48
CA GLY A 55 -21.69 15.85 -9.25
C GLY A 55 -20.36 15.39 -8.68
N VAL A 56 -20.32 14.29 -7.92
CA VAL A 56 -19.09 13.73 -7.33
C VAL A 56 -18.85 12.28 -7.77
N VAL A 57 -17.59 11.83 -7.75
CA VAL A 57 -17.25 10.43 -8.05
C VAL A 57 -17.54 9.54 -6.84
N THR A 58 -17.12 9.98 -5.66
CA THR A 58 -17.30 9.28 -4.38
C THR A 58 -17.00 10.23 -3.22
N ASP A 59 -17.47 9.93 -2.02
CA ASP A 59 -17.04 10.65 -0.81
C ASP A 59 -15.59 10.26 -0.47
N PHE A 60 -14.67 11.21 -0.61
CA PHE A 60 -13.25 10.98 -0.34
C PHE A 60 -12.90 10.95 1.16
N VAL A 61 -13.82 11.31 2.06
CA VAL A 61 -13.61 11.25 3.52
C VAL A 61 -13.36 9.82 4.02
N PRO A 62 -14.26 8.85 3.80
CA PRO A 62 -14.04 7.45 4.21
C PRO A 62 -12.82 6.84 3.51
N VAL A 63 -12.58 7.17 2.23
CA VAL A 63 -11.39 6.72 1.50
C VAL A 63 -10.10 7.18 2.19
N ARG A 64 -10.02 8.46 2.55
CA ARG A 64 -8.85 9.04 3.23
C ARG A 64 -8.64 8.42 4.61
N GLN A 65 -9.72 8.15 5.36
CA GLN A 65 -9.66 7.51 6.67
C GLN A 65 -9.14 6.06 6.55
N ALA A 66 -9.74 5.26 5.66
CA ALA A 66 -9.30 3.90 5.40
C ALA A 66 -7.82 3.83 4.99
N LEU A 67 -7.36 4.75 4.14
CA LEU A 67 -5.95 4.80 3.75
C LEU A 67 -5.02 5.16 4.92
N ALA A 68 -5.42 6.09 5.79
CA ALA A 68 -4.65 6.43 6.98
C ALA A 68 -4.60 5.28 7.99
N GLU A 69 -5.71 4.56 8.19
CA GLU A 69 -5.82 3.38 9.05
C GLU A 69 -4.97 2.22 8.53
N ALA A 70 -4.93 1.99 7.21
CA ALA A 70 -4.10 0.98 6.58
C ALA A 70 -2.58 1.28 6.73
N ILE A 71 -2.21 2.57 6.72
CA ILE A 71 -0.81 3.03 6.86
C ILE A 71 -0.34 3.04 8.32
N ALA A 72 -1.22 3.37 9.27
CA ALA A 72 -0.91 3.51 10.68
C ALA A 72 -0.08 2.34 11.27
N PRO A 73 -0.40 1.05 11.04
CA PRO A 73 0.40 -0.05 11.58
C PRO A 73 1.79 -0.19 10.94
N LEU A 74 2.05 0.42 9.78
CA LEU A 74 3.33 0.35 9.07
C LEU A 74 4.33 1.42 9.54
N GLN A 75 3.82 2.51 10.10
CA GLN A 75 4.59 3.68 10.53
C GLN A 75 5.61 3.31 11.62
N ARG A 76 6.89 3.65 11.41
CA ARG A 76 8.02 3.42 12.33
C ARG A 76 8.22 1.95 12.68
N ARG A 77 7.92 1.05 11.74
CA ARG A 77 8.12 -0.39 11.89
C ARG A 77 9.10 -0.93 10.85
N THR A 78 9.59 -2.14 11.09
CA THR A 78 10.29 -2.94 10.08
C THR A 78 9.30 -3.88 9.41
N LEU A 79 9.05 -3.65 8.12
CA LEU A 79 8.13 -4.43 7.31
C LEU A 79 8.86 -5.67 6.79
N MET A 80 8.29 -6.84 7.01
CA MET A 80 8.88 -8.11 6.60
C MET A 80 7.83 -9.02 5.95
N PRO A 81 8.20 -9.79 4.91
CA PRO A 81 7.26 -10.67 4.20
C PRO A 81 6.96 -11.93 5.02
N ALA A 82 5.69 -12.16 5.36
CA ALA A 82 5.22 -13.36 6.05
C ALA A 82 5.27 -14.61 5.17
N HIS A 83 5.16 -14.45 3.85
CA HIS A 83 5.08 -15.54 2.87
C HIS A 83 6.35 -15.62 2.00
N ALA A 84 7.49 -15.18 2.52
CA ALA A 84 8.75 -15.27 1.79
C ALA A 84 9.04 -16.73 1.36
N PRO A 85 9.42 -16.98 0.10
CA PRO A 85 9.74 -18.32 -0.36
C PRO A 85 11.04 -18.84 0.28
N ALA A 86 11.21 -20.16 0.24
CA ALA A 86 12.47 -20.79 0.64
C ALA A 86 13.67 -20.17 -0.11
N PRO A 87 14.86 -20.03 0.53
CA PRO A 87 15.25 -20.62 1.82
C PRO A 87 14.93 -19.76 3.06
N VAL A 88 14.06 -18.74 2.93
CA VAL A 88 13.76 -17.84 4.06
C VAL A 88 13.14 -18.59 5.24
N ARG A 89 13.63 -18.31 6.46
CA ARG A 89 13.08 -18.81 7.72
C ARG A 89 12.72 -17.64 8.61
N LEU A 90 11.54 -17.74 9.21
CA LEU A 90 10.94 -16.74 10.09
C LEU A 90 10.53 -17.43 11.39
N HIS A 91 10.96 -16.93 12.54
CA HIS A 91 10.60 -17.51 13.83
C HIS A 91 10.73 -16.50 14.98
N HIS A 92 10.14 -16.86 16.12
CA HIS A 92 10.27 -16.12 17.37
C HIS A 92 11.32 -16.77 18.26
N GLU A 93 12.16 -15.94 18.90
CA GLU A 93 13.21 -16.37 19.83
C GLU A 93 13.34 -15.28 20.92
N ASP A 94 13.03 -15.61 22.17
CA ASP A 94 13.22 -14.71 23.34
C ASP A 94 12.68 -13.27 23.19
N GLY A 95 11.46 -13.12 22.67
CA GLY A 95 10.83 -11.82 22.44
C GLY A 95 11.35 -11.07 21.20
N MET A 96 12.25 -11.69 20.46
CA MET A 96 12.76 -11.24 19.16
C MET A 96 12.06 -11.99 18.04
N PHE A 97 11.94 -11.32 16.90
CA PHE A 97 11.58 -11.92 15.64
C PHE A 97 12.85 -12.08 14.79
N VAL A 98 13.12 -13.31 14.38
CA VAL A 98 14.32 -13.72 13.67
C VAL A 98 13.98 -14.04 12.22
N ILE A 99 14.79 -13.48 11.32
CA ILE A 99 14.61 -13.55 9.87
C ILE A 99 15.93 -13.91 9.24
N GLU A 100 15.94 -14.95 8.42
CA GLU A 100 17.16 -15.40 7.77
C GLU A 100 16.88 -16.01 6.41
N ASP A 101 17.85 -15.89 5.50
CA ASP A 101 17.81 -16.44 4.13
C ASP A 101 19.00 -17.38 3.84
N GLY A 102 19.73 -17.79 4.90
CA GLY A 102 20.98 -18.55 4.80
C GLY A 102 22.24 -17.71 4.57
N HIS A 103 22.11 -16.40 4.34
CA HIS A 103 23.22 -15.46 4.14
C HIS A 103 23.21 -14.32 5.16
N ARG A 104 22.03 -13.77 5.46
CA ARG A 104 21.79 -12.75 6.47
C ARG A 104 20.90 -13.32 7.56
N ARG A 105 21.09 -12.81 8.79
CA ARG A 105 20.21 -13.02 9.93
C ARG A 105 19.91 -11.66 10.56
N PHE A 106 18.64 -11.32 10.65
CA PHE A 106 18.14 -10.18 11.41
C PHE A 106 17.43 -10.70 12.66
N ALA A 107 17.60 -10.01 13.79
CA ALA A 107 16.83 -10.25 15.00
C ALA A 107 16.39 -8.88 15.54
N LEU A 108 15.09 -8.65 15.55
CA LEU A 108 14.48 -7.38 15.94
C LEU A 108 13.41 -7.65 17.01
N PRO A 109 13.14 -6.73 17.94
CA PRO A 109 12.05 -6.94 18.90
C PRO A 109 10.72 -7.18 18.16
N VAL A 110 9.91 -8.12 18.64
CA VAL A 110 8.61 -8.46 18.00
C VAL A 110 7.74 -7.22 17.84
N GLN A 111 7.77 -6.31 18.81
CA GLN A 111 7.01 -5.06 18.77
C GLN A 111 7.55 -4.01 17.77
N ASP A 112 8.64 -4.27 17.06
CA ASP A 112 9.16 -3.37 16.01
C ASP A 112 8.91 -3.95 14.61
N VAL A 113 8.60 -5.25 14.49
CA VAL A 113 8.37 -5.93 13.20
C VAL A 113 6.89 -6.00 12.85
N VAL A 114 6.55 -5.77 11.59
CA VAL A 114 5.22 -6.06 11.03
C VAL A 114 5.37 -7.10 9.93
N LEU A 115 4.69 -8.23 10.10
CA LEU A 115 4.60 -9.26 9.08
C LEU A 115 3.43 -8.98 8.16
N LEU A 116 3.76 -8.74 6.89
CA LEU A 116 2.77 -8.50 5.85
C LEU A 116 2.50 -9.80 5.08
N PRO A 117 1.26 -10.09 4.68
CA PRO A 117 0.88 -11.34 4.00
C PRO A 117 1.32 -11.37 2.53
N VAL A 118 2.56 -11.00 2.26
CA VAL A 118 3.18 -10.86 0.95
C VAL A 118 4.46 -11.71 0.89
N VAL A 119 4.85 -12.06 -0.33
CA VAL A 119 6.09 -12.83 -0.59
C VAL A 119 7.35 -11.96 -0.55
N ASN A 120 7.18 -10.63 -0.69
CA ASN A 120 8.26 -9.66 -0.65
C ASN A 120 7.71 -8.30 -0.19
N THR A 121 8.53 -7.49 0.47
CA THR A 121 8.21 -6.11 0.86
C THR A 121 8.69 -5.12 -0.20
N SER A 122 8.53 -5.47 -1.48
CA SER A 122 8.80 -4.57 -2.59
C SER A 122 7.72 -3.49 -2.66
N THR A 123 8.03 -2.35 -3.29
CA THR A 123 7.08 -1.24 -3.42
C THR A 123 5.81 -1.63 -4.19
N GLU A 124 5.89 -2.58 -5.13
CA GLU A 124 4.73 -3.13 -5.83
C GLU A 124 3.79 -3.90 -4.90
N LEU A 125 4.32 -4.84 -4.10
CA LEU A 125 3.48 -5.67 -3.23
C LEU A 125 3.00 -4.90 -1.99
N LEU A 126 3.78 -3.96 -1.48
CA LEU A 126 3.33 -3.02 -0.46
C LEU A 126 2.19 -2.14 -1.00
N GLY A 127 2.30 -1.67 -2.25
CA GLY A 127 1.24 -0.94 -2.92
C GLY A 127 -0.03 -1.77 -3.07
N GLN A 128 0.10 -3.02 -3.51
CA GLN A 128 -1.04 -3.96 -3.63
C GLN A 128 -1.70 -4.22 -2.28
N TYR A 129 -0.91 -4.50 -1.24
CA TYR A 129 -1.40 -4.69 0.11
C TYR A 129 -2.25 -3.50 0.59
N LEU A 130 -1.73 -2.28 0.44
CA LEU A 130 -2.45 -1.05 0.82
C LEU A 130 -3.73 -0.87 0.00
N LEU A 131 -3.70 -1.17 -1.31
CA LEU A 131 -4.88 -1.09 -2.16
C LEU A 131 -5.96 -2.06 -1.65
N ASP A 132 -5.57 -3.30 -1.34
CA ASP A 132 -6.49 -4.31 -0.82
C ASP A 132 -7.12 -3.92 0.53
N GLN A 133 -6.42 -3.18 1.38
CA GLN A 133 -7.00 -2.67 2.63
C GLN A 133 -8.07 -1.59 2.40
N VAL A 134 -7.92 -0.77 1.35
CA VAL A 134 -8.80 0.39 1.12
C VAL A 134 -9.97 0.04 0.19
N ARG A 135 -9.83 -0.97 -0.68
CA ARG A 135 -10.84 -1.41 -1.65
C ARG A 135 -12.26 -1.57 -1.09
N PRO A 136 -12.50 -2.10 0.13
CA PRO A 136 -13.84 -2.22 0.70
C PRO A 136 -14.57 -0.88 0.93
N HIS A 137 -13.86 0.25 0.85
CA HIS A 137 -14.37 1.59 1.09
C HIS A 137 -14.51 2.44 -0.19
N LEU A 138 -14.41 1.81 -1.37
CA LEU A 138 -14.43 2.50 -2.67
C LEU A 138 -15.78 2.35 -3.37
N ASP A 139 -16.80 3.03 -2.84
CA ASP A 139 -18.16 3.02 -3.40
C ASP A 139 -18.26 3.90 -4.65
N GLY A 140 -18.95 3.40 -5.69
CA GLY A 140 -19.17 4.13 -6.94
C GLY A 140 -17.94 4.29 -7.83
N VAL A 141 -16.81 3.68 -7.46
CA VAL A 141 -15.55 3.72 -8.23
C VAL A 141 -15.52 2.61 -9.27
N GLU A 142 -15.19 2.93 -10.51
CA GLU A 142 -15.01 1.97 -11.62
C GLU A 142 -13.58 1.40 -11.64
N ARG A 143 -12.58 2.24 -11.33
CA ARG A 143 -11.17 1.84 -11.24
C ARG A 143 -10.46 2.61 -10.15
N ALA A 144 -9.68 1.90 -9.34
CA ALA A 144 -8.78 2.47 -8.35
C ALA A 144 -7.33 2.14 -8.70
N ALA A 145 -6.43 3.10 -8.56
CA ALA A 145 -5.02 2.90 -8.75
C ALA A 145 -4.22 3.50 -7.60
N LEU A 146 -3.48 2.67 -6.87
CA LEU A 146 -2.62 3.11 -5.80
C LEU A 146 -1.20 3.30 -6.32
N VAL A 147 -0.65 4.49 -6.08
CA VAL A 147 0.75 4.82 -6.33
C VAL A 147 1.48 4.90 -5.00
N LEU A 148 2.39 3.95 -4.78
CA LEU A 148 3.31 3.95 -3.64
C LEU A 148 4.69 4.37 -4.13
N ARG A 149 5.27 5.37 -3.48
CA ARG A 149 6.59 5.91 -3.80
C ARG A 149 7.52 5.71 -2.62
N GLU A 150 8.63 5.01 -2.82
CA GLU A 150 9.69 4.79 -1.81
C GLU A 150 10.77 5.90 -1.83
N SER A 151 10.95 6.57 -2.96
CA SER A 151 11.93 7.65 -3.14
C SER A 151 11.47 8.64 -4.21
N PRO A 152 12.07 9.84 -4.33
CA PRO A 152 11.72 10.79 -5.38
C PRO A 152 11.80 10.20 -6.81
N THR A 153 12.64 9.18 -7.03
CA THR A 153 12.92 8.60 -8.35
C THR A 153 12.30 7.23 -8.58
N ALA A 154 11.72 6.58 -7.56
CA ALA A 154 11.15 5.22 -7.68
C ALA A 154 9.76 5.12 -7.04
N GLN A 155 8.83 4.51 -7.79
CA GLN A 155 7.45 4.27 -7.37
C GLN A 155 6.88 3.03 -8.06
N ALA A 156 5.87 2.42 -7.46
CA ALA A 156 5.01 1.43 -8.10
C ALA A 156 3.59 1.98 -8.24
N ARG A 157 2.88 1.50 -9.27
CA ARG A 157 1.45 1.73 -9.46
C ARG A 157 0.75 0.38 -9.59
N VAL A 158 -0.24 0.14 -8.75
CA VAL A 158 -1.10 -1.06 -8.79
C VAL A 158 -2.53 -0.63 -9.01
N GLU A 159 -3.31 -1.42 -9.74
CA GLU A 159 -4.67 -1.05 -10.15
C GLU A 159 -5.67 -2.17 -9.83
N HIS A 160 -6.91 -1.77 -9.55
CA HIS A 160 -8.06 -2.65 -9.44
C HIS A 160 -9.23 -2.07 -10.22
N HIS A 161 -9.94 -2.94 -10.96
CA HIS A 161 -11.12 -2.59 -11.75
C HIS A 161 -12.35 -3.20 -11.08
N PHE A 162 -13.32 -2.35 -10.76
CA PHE A 162 -14.61 -2.74 -10.17
C PHE A 162 -15.62 -2.90 -11.31
N GLY A 163 -15.60 -4.06 -11.96
CA GLY A 163 -16.47 -4.37 -13.11
C GLY A 163 -15.67 -4.68 -14.38
N GLY A 164 -15.71 -5.94 -14.78
CA GLY A 164 -15.00 -6.50 -15.94
C GLY A 164 -14.48 -7.91 -15.63
N GLN A 165 -15.15 -8.93 -16.18
CA GLN A 165 -14.43 -10.12 -16.67
C GLN A 165 -13.80 -9.77 -18.02
#